data_AF-A0A1G0EGK8-F1
#
_entry.id   AF-A0A1G0EGK8-F1
#
_cell.length_a   1.000
_cell.length_b   1.000
_cell.length_c   1.000
_cell.angle_alpha   90.00
_cell.angle_beta   90.00
_cell.angle_gamma   90.00
#
_symmetry.space_group_name_H-M   'P 1'
#
loop_
_entity.id
_entity.type
_entity.pdbx_description
1 polymer ?
#
loop_
_entity_poly.entity_id
_entity_poly.type
_entity_poly.pdbx_seq_one_letter_code
_entity_poly.pdbx_strand_id
1 'polypeptide(L)'
;MKALKNLKLIGISSLLVVGLSACEKPGPAETAGKKIDQTVEEAGKKMGEATDKVAVKMAERSEKAGVVIDDAEITAKVKAAIFAEPGLKTLQISVDTVNGVVALTGSVDSQANSDRAEAL
;
A
#
# COMPACT_ATOMS: atom_id res chain seq x y z
N MET A 1 57.68 8.58 -20.04
CA MET A 1 56.29 8.88 -20.46
C MET A 1 55.69 9.73 -19.33
N LYS A 2 55.59 11.06 -19.41
CA LYS A 2 54.68 11.87 -20.27
C LYS A 2 53.25 11.32 -20.10
N ALA A 3 52.27 11.98 -19.48
CA ALA A 3 52.01 13.39 -19.16
C ALA A 3 51.07 13.41 -17.91
N LEU A 4 51.18 14.29 -16.91
CA LEU A 4 51.02 15.76 -16.91
C LEU A 4 49.67 16.16 -17.56
N LYS A 5 48.62 16.52 -16.82
CA LYS A 5 48.38 17.86 -16.24
C LYS A 5 47.01 17.77 -15.52
N ASN A 6 46.88 18.02 -14.21
CA ASN A 6 46.62 19.33 -13.60
C ASN A 6 45.63 20.19 -14.40
N LEU A 7 44.46 20.53 -13.86
CA LEU A 7 44.06 21.94 -13.56
C LEU A 7 42.61 22.03 -13.03
N LYS A 8 42.44 22.96 -12.09
CA LYS A 8 41.28 23.27 -11.23
C LYS A 8 40.01 23.73 -11.96
N LEU A 9 38.86 23.55 -11.27
CA LEU A 9 37.79 24.52 -10.95
C LEU A 9 37.56 25.68 -11.96
N ILE A 10 36.31 25.93 -12.39
CA ILE A 10 35.63 27.25 -12.54
C ILE A 10 34.32 27.03 -13.34
N GLY A 11 33.18 27.43 -12.78
CA GLY A 11 31.88 27.42 -13.46
C GLY A 11 31.69 28.62 -14.39
N ILE A 12 30.69 28.57 -15.28
CA ILE A 12 30.12 29.75 -15.96
C ILE A 12 28.63 29.46 -16.25
N SER A 13 27.79 30.26 -15.59
CA SER A 13 26.46 30.68 -16.01
C SER A 13 26.50 31.20 -17.45
N SER A 14 25.64 30.71 -18.33
CA SER A 14 25.44 31.37 -19.63
C SER A 14 23.96 31.33 -20.03
N LEU A 15 23.34 32.51 -19.93
CA LEU A 15 22.01 32.86 -20.43
C LEU A 15 21.87 32.49 -21.92
N LEU A 16 20.71 31.93 -22.28
CA LEU A 16 20.26 31.80 -23.66
C LEU A 16 19.15 32.83 -23.93
N VAL A 17 19.52 33.91 -24.62
CA VAL A 17 18.59 34.82 -25.28
C VAL A 17 18.28 34.24 -26.66
N VAL A 18 17.01 34.01 -26.98
CA VAL A 18 16.56 33.67 -28.34
C VAL A 18 15.66 34.78 -28.86
N GLY A 19 16.17 35.46 -29.89
CA GLY A 19 15.47 36.47 -30.67
C GLY A 19 14.48 35.89 -31.69
N LEU A 20 13.47 36.70 -31.96
CA LEU A 20 12.33 36.54 -32.85
C LEU A 20 12.71 36.83 -34.31
N SER A 21 12.34 35.95 -35.27
CA SER A 21 12.10 36.29 -36.70
C SER A 21 11.54 35.10 -37.53
N ALA A 22 10.27 35.23 -37.96
CA ALA A 22 9.62 34.84 -39.24
C ALA A 22 10.02 33.53 -39.99
N CYS A 23 9.13 32.52 -40.17
CA CYS A 23 8.15 32.27 -41.28
C CYS A 23 8.83 31.87 -42.64
N GLU A 24 8.51 30.84 -43.46
CA GLU A 24 7.29 30.07 -43.81
C GLU A 24 7.61 28.72 -44.51
N LYS A 25 6.84 27.64 -44.22
CA LYS A 25 6.48 26.47 -45.07
C LYS A 25 5.58 25.51 -44.26
N PRO A 26 4.47 24.96 -44.79
CA PRO A 26 3.68 23.97 -44.06
C PRO A 26 4.51 22.69 -43.94
N GLY A 27 4.83 22.34 -42.69
CA GLY A 27 5.74 21.25 -42.34
C GLY A 27 5.01 20.01 -41.80
N PRO A 28 5.76 18.97 -41.41
CA PRO A 28 5.27 17.66 -40.93
C PRO A 28 4.25 17.67 -39.76
N ALA A 29 3.92 18.85 -39.23
CA ALA A 29 3.02 19.08 -38.10
C ALA A 29 1.56 18.72 -38.40
N GLU A 30 1.08 18.87 -39.64
CA GLU A 30 -0.31 18.50 -39.98
C GLU A 30 -0.54 16.98 -39.94
N THR A 31 0.47 16.19 -40.32
CA THR A 31 0.43 14.71 -40.25
C THR A 31 0.69 14.19 -38.84
N ALA A 32 1.32 14.99 -37.97
CA ALA A 32 1.48 14.66 -36.55
C ALA A 32 0.15 14.74 -35.78
N GLY A 33 -0.80 15.58 -36.21
CA GLY A 33 -2.10 15.74 -35.56
C GLY A 33 -2.87 14.43 -35.37
N LYS A 34 -2.95 13.58 -36.40
CA LYS A 34 -3.69 12.30 -36.34
C LYS A 34 -3.05 11.20 -35.49
N LYS A 35 -1.74 11.25 -35.24
CA LYS A 35 -1.04 10.21 -34.44
C LYS A 35 -1.06 10.51 -32.95
N ILE A 36 -1.37 11.74 -32.56
CA ILE A 36 -1.42 12.15 -31.15
C ILE A 36 -2.70 11.62 -30.49
N ASP A 37 -3.83 11.56 -31.23
CA ASP A 37 -5.11 11.08 -30.71
C ASP A 37 -5.07 9.60 -30.28
N GLN A 38 -4.41 8.73 -31.06
CA GLN A 38 -4.27 7.31 -30.69
C GLN A 38 -3.30 7.07 -29.53
N THR A 39 -2.36 8.01 -29.30
CA THR A 39 -1.33 7.85 -28.27
C THR A 39 -1.80 8.40 -26.92
N VAL A 40 -2.67 9.42 -26.93
CA VAL A 40 -3.33 9.96 -25.73
C VAL A 40 -4.39 9.00 -25.19
N GLU A 41 -5.09 8.26 -26.04
CA GLU A 41 -6.10 7.29 -25.60
C GLU A 41 -5.48 6.06 -24.92
N GLU A 42 -4.36 5.53 -25.44
CA GLU A 42 -3.61 4.43 -24.82
C GLU A 42 -2.81 4.84 -23.57
N ALA A 43 -2.31 6.09 -23.50
CA ALA A 43 -1.66 6.64 -22.31
C ALA A 43 -2.66 7.01 -21.21
N GLY A 44 -3.85 7.50 -21.58
CA GLY A 44 -4.96 7.77 -20.68
C GLY A 44 -5.54 6.49 -20.09
N LYS A 45 -5.62 5.41 -20.87
CA LYS A 45 -6.10 4.10 -20.41
C LYS A 45 -5.18 3.47 -19.38
N LYS A 46 -3.86 3.51 -19.58
CA LYS A 46 -2.89 2.99 -18.58
C LYS A 46 -2.81 3.84 -17.31
N MET A 47 -3.08 5.14 -17.39
CA MET A 47 -3.08 6.04 -16.24
C MET A 47 -4.41 6.01 -15.47
N GLY A 48 -5.54 5.85 -16.16
CA GLY A 48 -6.85 5.55 -15.58
C GLY A 48 -6.86 4.19 -14.90
N GLU A 49 -6.45 3.12 -15.60
CA GLU A 49 -6.34 1.78 -15.02
C GLU A 49 -5.37 1.70 -13.84
N ALA A 50 -4.26 2.46 -13.86
CA ALA A 50 -3.35 2.54 -12.72
C ALA A 50 -3.98 3.28 -11.53
N THR A 51 -4.75 4.35 -11.76
CA THR A 51 -5.38 5.13 -10.68
C THR A 51 -6.59 4.39 -10.09
N ASP A 52 -7.41 3.76 -10.93
CA ASP A 52 -8.55 2.93 -10.50
C ASP A 52 -8.07 1.68 -9.75
N LYS A 53 -7.02 0.99 -10.23
CA LYS A 53 -6.45 -0.16 -9.50
C LYS A 53 -5.78 0.27 -8.20
N VAL A 54 -5.21 1.47 -8.12
CA VAL A 54 -4.67 2.01 -6.86
C VAL A 54 -5.81 2.33 -5.89
N ALA A 55 -6.86 3.03 -6.33
CA ALA A 55 -8.01 3.36 -5.49
C ALA A 55 -8.71 2.11 -4.94
N VAL A 56 -8.97 1.09 -5.79
CA VAL A 56 -9.58 -0.18 -5.37
C VAL A 56 -8.68 -0.94 -4.38
N LYS A 57 -7.36 -1.02 -4.64
CA LYS A 57 -6.43 -1.66 -3.71
C LYS A 57 -6.29 -0.90 -2.39
N MET A 58 -6.39 0.43 -2.39
CA MET A 58 -6.36 1.22 -1.17
C MET A 58 -7.63 1.01 -0.35
N ALA A 59 -8.80 1.01 -0.98
CA ALA A 59 -10.08 0.72 -0.32
C ALA A 59 -10.07 -0.69 0.30
N GLU A 60 -9.65 -1.71 -0.46
CA GLU A 60 -9.54 -3.09 0.03
C GLU A 60 -8.56 -3.21 1.20
N ARG A 61 -7.42 -2.53 1.14
CA ARG A 61 -6.47 -2.48 2.27
C ARG A 61 -7.05 -1.77 3.48
N SER A 62 -7.80 -0.70 3.27
CA SER A 62 -8.40 0.06 4.36
C SER A 62 -9.50 -0.75 5.05
N GLU A 63 -10.30 -1.50 4.29
CA GLU A 63 -11.29 -2.42 4.82
C GLU A 63 -10.64 -3.59 5.57
N LYS A 64 -9.64 -4.24 4.97
CA LYS A 64 -8.86 -5.30 5.64
C LYS A 64 -8.19 -4.80 6.91
N ALA A 65 -7.67 -3.57 6.91
CA ALA A 65 -7.08 -2.96 8.10
C ALA A 65 -8.14 -2.70 9.19
N GLY A 66 -9.34 -2.25 8.82
CA GLY A 66 -10.47 -2.12 9.74
C GLY A 66 -10.81 -3.46 10.40
N VAL A 67 -11.04 -4.51 9.61
CA VAL A 67 -11.35 -5.86 10.11
C VAL A 67 -10.25 -6.39 11.03
N VAL A 68 -8.97 -6.18 10.70
CA VAL A 68 -7.86 -6.61 11.57
C VAL A 68 -7.83 -5.85 12.89
N ILE A 69 -8.16 -4.56 12.90
CA ILE A 69 -8.25 -3.77 14.13
C ILE A 69 -9.42 -4.26 14.99
N ASP A 70 -10.58 -4.49 14.39
CA ASP A 70 -11.76 -5.03 15.09
C ASP A 70 -11.46 -6.43 15.67
N ASP A 71 -10.85 -7.32 14.89
CA ASP A 71 -10.45 -8.66 15.32
C ASP A 71 -9.43 -8.63 16.46
N ALA A 72 -8.48 -7.68 16.43
CA ALA A 72 -7.51 -7.50 17.50
C ALA A 72 -8.17 -7.05 18.81
N GLU A 73 -9.17 -6.18 18.75
CA GLU A 73 -9.94 -5.76 19.92
C GLU A 73 -10.75 -6.94 20.51
N ILE A 74 -11.44 -7.71 19.66
CA ILE A 74 -12.17 -8.92 20.07
C ILE A 74 -11.20 -9.92 20.72
N THR A 75 -10.06 -10.19 20.08
CA THR A 75 -9.02 -11.08 20.59
C THR A 75 -8.52 -10.63 21.95
N ALA A 76 -8.28 -9.32 22.14
CA ALA A 76 -7.81 -8.77 23.40
C ALA A 76 -8.87 -8.91 24.50
N LYS A 77 -10.14 -8.65 24.19
CA LYS A 77 -11.27 -8.82 25.12
C LYS A 77 -11.41 -10.27 25.57
N VAL A 78 -11.38 -11.23 24.64
CA VAL A 78 -11.47 -12.66 24.96
C VAL A 78 -10.27 -13.10 25.79
N LYS A 79 -9.04 -12.72 25.42
CA LYS A 79 -7.84 -13.05 26.22
C LYS A 79 -7.92 -12.45 27.63
N ALA A 80 -8.45 -11.24 27.78
CA ALA A 80 -8.66 -10.62 29.08
C ALA A 80 -9.72 -11.35 29.91
N ALA A 81 -10.82 -11.80 29.28
CA ALA A 81 -11.86 -12.58 29.94
C ALA A 81 -11.33 -13.93 30.45
N ILE A 82 -10.58 -14.66 29.61
CA ILE A 82 -9.91 -15.91 30.02
C ILE A 82 -8.92 -15.66 31.17
N PHE A 83 -8.22 -14.52 31.15
CA PHE A 83 -7.30 -14.13 32.23
C PHE A 83 -8.00 -13.85 33.54
N ALA A 84 -9.20 -13.28 33.49
CA ALA A 84 -9.99 -12.98 34.67
C ALA A 84 -10.69 -14.22 35.27
N GLU A 85 -10.88 -15.29 34.49
CA GLU A 85 -11.63 -16.47 34.90
C GLU A 85 -10.81 -17.45 35.77
N PRO A 86 -11.15 -17.63 37.05
CA PRO A 86 -10.44 -18.59 37.91
C PRO A 86 -10.60 -20.02 37.37
N GLY A 87 -9.48 -20.72 37.19
CA GLY A 87 -9.47 -22.10 36.69
C GLY A 87 -9.15 -22.22 35.20
N LEU A 88 -9.13 -21.12 34.45
CA LEU A 88 -8.57 -21.10 33.10
C LEU A 88 -7.10 -20.70 33.14
N LYS A 89 -6.26 -21.57 32.58
CA LYS A 89 -4.82 -21.31 32.45
C LYS A 89 -4.57 -20.59 31.14
N THR A 90 -4.58 -19.26 31.15
CA THR A 90 -4.34 -18.39 29.98
C THR A 90 -3.11 -18.74 29.17
N LEU A 91 -2.04 -19.21 29.83
CA LEU A 91 -0.79 -19.59 29.15
C LEU A 91 -0.91 -20.85 28.28
N GLN A 92 -2.02 -21.61 28.41
CA GLN A 92 -2.25 -22.83 27.64
C GLN A 92 -3.40 -22.71 26.63
N ILE A 93 -4.08 -21.56 26.59
CA ILE A 93 -5.21 -21.31 25.68
C ILE A 93 -4.81 -20.22 24.69
N SER A 94 -4.72 -20.60 23.42
CA SER A 94 -4.56 -19.69 22.29
C SER A 94 -5.92 -19.17 21.85
N VAL A 95 -5.94 -17.91 21.45
CA VAL A 95 -7.13 -17.21 20.97
C VAL A 95 -6.74 -16.52 19.69
N ASP A 96 -7.44 -16.86 18.62
CA ASP A 96 -7.28 -16.32 17.28
C ASP A 96 -8.65 -15.83 16.79
N THR A 97 -8.73 -14.61 16.29
CA THR A 97 -9.95 -14.06 15.71
C THR A 97 -9.72 -13.74 14.25
N VAL A 98 -10.63 -14.19 13.38
CA VAL A 98 -10.57 -13.96 11.94
C VAL A 98 -11.97 -13.59 11.43
N ASN A 99 -12.13 -12.37 10.93
CA ASN A 99 -13.39 -11.82 10.46
C ASN A 99 -14.51 -11.95 11.52
N GLY A 100 -14.21 -11.60 12.77
CA GLY A 100 -15.14 -11.65 13.91
C GLY A 100 -15.42 -13.05 14.47
N VAL A 101 -14.86 -14.11 13.87
CA VAL A 101 -15.01 -15.48 14.38
C VAL A 101 -13.82 -15.82 15.27
N VAL A 102 -14.10 -16.15 16.53
CA VAL A 102 -13.09 -16.51 17.53
C VAL A 102 -12.88 -18.02 17.53
N ALA A 103 -11.62 -18.44 17.43
CA ALA A 103 -11.17 -19.80 17.63
C ALA A 103 -10.33 -19.87 18.90
N LEU A 104 -10.76 -20.74 19.82
CA LEU A 104 -10.00 -21.07 21.02
C LEU A 104 -9.36 -22.45 20.84
N THR A 105 -8.07 -22.57 21.12
CA THR A 105 -7.35 -23.85 21.06
C THR A 105 -6.45 -24.01 22.27
N GLY A 106 -6.30 -25.24 22.76
CA GLY A 106 -5.47 -25.51 23.93
C GLY A 106 -5.98 -26.65 24.79
N SER A 107 -5.44 -26.74 26.01
CA SER A 107 -5.79 -27.75 26.99
C SER A 107 -6.31 -27.10 28.28
N VAL A 108 -7.33 -27.70 28.87
CA VAL A 108 -7.90 -27.32 30.17
C VAL A 108 -7.94 -28.52 31.12
N ASP A 109 -7.99 -28.25 32.42
CA ASP A 109 -7.89 -29.30 33.45
C ASP A 109 -9.20 -30.08 33.68
N SER A 110 -10.34 -29.62 33.16
CA SER A 110 -11.64 -30.28 33.32
C SER A 110 -12.65 -29.86 32.24
N GLN A 111 -13.70 -30.67 32.03
CA GLN A 111 -14.80 -30.33 31.11
C GLN A 111 -15.49 -29.02 31.51
N ALA A 112 -15.71 -28.79 32.81
CA ALA A 112 -16.32 -27.56 33.29
C ALA A 112 -15.50 -26.31 32.91
N ASN A 113 -14.18 -26.42 32.81
CA ASN A 113 -13.33 -25.34 32.33
C ASN A 113 -13.46 -25.14 30.81
N SER A 114 -13.66 -26.21 30.02
CA SER A 114 -13.98 -26.07 28.59
C SER A 114 -15.29 -25.31 28.41
N ASP A 115 -16.34 -25.72 29.13
CA ASP A 115 -17.66 -25.13 29.03
C ASP A 115 -17.65 -23.64 29.45
N ARG A 116 -16.85 -23.31 30.46
CA ARG A 116 -16.60 -21.92 30.87
C ARG A 116 -15.89 -21.12 29.80
N ALA A 117 -14.86 -21.67 29.17
CA ALA A 117 -14.13 -20.98 28.11
C ALA A 117 -14.98 -20.73 26.86
N GLU A 118 -15.92 -21.63 26.53
CA GLU A 118 -16.89 -21.46 25.43
C GLU A 118 -17.91 -20.34 25.71
N ALA A 119 -18.22 -20.10 26.98
CA ALA A 119 -19.21 -19.13 27.41
C ALA A 119 -18.69 -17.68 27.55
N LEU A 120 -17.39 -17.43 27.31
CA LEU A 120 -16.75 -16.11 27.37
C LEU A 120 -16.87 -15.35 26.04
#